data_AF-A0A9D7N9Q2-F1
#
_entry.id   AF-A0A9D7N9Q2-F1
#
_cell.length_a   1.000
_cell.length_b   1.000
_cell.length_c   1.000
_cell.angle_alpha   90.00
_cell.angle_beta   90.00
_cell.angle_gamma   90.00
#
_symmetry.space_group_name_H-M   'P 1'
#
loop_
_entity.id
_entity.type
_entity.pdbx_description
1 polymer ?
#
loop_
_entity_poly.entity_id
_entity_poly.type
_entity_poly.pdbx_seq_one_letter_code
_entity_poly.pdbx_strand_id
1 'polypeptide(L)'
;MFSVVPARDAEGHLELRPESALVLLPGGKFWMGTQAQDPAAPHHDPQAAPGCGPVHEVSLELFFCASTSTPWSTGDNARSFLEHANLADQAAKRAGAPWPAIRELPELDDGCVLTAVVGSFHPNPSGLQDMHGNVREVGKLTGKEATGRAHLYVTRGGCYMDGPSLARSAYREAQLIDAKEGMFGVRAVRGVER
;
A
#
# COMPACT_ATOMS: atom_id res chain seq x y z
N MET A 1 -8.76 -22.80 12.20
CA MET A 1 -7.83 -23.25 11.13
C MET A 1 -7.23 -22.00 10.55
N PHE A 2 -5.91 -21.80 10.69
CA PHE A 2 -5.26 -20.59 10.19
C PHE A 2 -5.00 -20.77 8.69
N SER A 3 -5.43 -19.80 7.88
CA SER A 3 -5.17 -19.80 6.46
C SER A 3 -3.69 -19.56 6.19
N VAL A 4 -3.13 -20.33 5.26
CA VAL A 4 -1.80 -20.11 4.72
C VAL A 4 -1.91 -19.19 3.51
N VAL A 5 -0.92 -18.36 3.28
CA VAL A 5 -0.88 -17.54 2.08
C VAL A 5 -0.25 -18.37 0.96
N PRO A 6 -0.87 -18.48 -0.23
CA PRO A 6 -0.38 -19.33 -1.31
C PRO A 6 0.96 -18.86 -1.87
N ALA A 7 1.92 -19.77 -1.98
CA ALA A 7 3.24 -19.52 -2.58
C ALA A 7 3.13 -19.35 -4.11
N ARG A 8 4.25 -19.07 -4.78
CA ARG A 8 4.34 -19.10 -6.26
C ARG A 8 5.41 -20.06 -6.75
N ASP A 9 5.16 -20.70 -7.88
CA ASP A 9 6.14 -21.53 -8.59
C ASP A 9 7.21 -20.67 -9.28
N ALA A 10 8.20 -21.31 -9.91
CA ALA A 10 9.29 -20.63 -10.61
C ALA A 10 8.80 -19.79 -11.81
N GLU A 11 7.60 -20.09 -12.30
CA GLU A 11 6.92 -19.43 -13.41
C GLU A 11 5.99 -18.30 -12.93
N GLY A 12 5.85 -18.11 -11.62
CA GLY A 12 5.05 -17.06 -11.00
C GLY A 12 3.56 -17.38 -10.85
N HIS A 13 3.11 -18.62 -11.06
CA HIS A 13 1.74 -19.03 -10.78
C HIS A 13 1.52 -19.24 -9.29
N LEU A 14 0.30 -18.98 -8.79
CA LEU A 14 -0.05 -19.26 -7.40
C LEU A 14 -0.15 -20.78 -7.18
N GLU A 15 0.70 -21.30 -6.29
CA GLU A 15 0.60 -22.64 -5.74
C GLU A 15 -0.41 -22.65 -4.59
N LEU A 16 -1.66 -22.98 -4.92
CA LEU A 16 -2.74 -23.12 -3.95
C LEU A 16 -2.58 -24.45 -3.20
N ARG A 17 -2.42 -24.37 -1.88
CA ARG A 17 -2.47 -25.52 -0.97
C ARG A 17 -3.87 -25.64 -0.36
N PRO A 18 -4.25 -26.80 0.20
CA PRO A 18 -5.54 -26.95 0.89
C PRO A 18 -5.77 -25.91 2.00
N GLU A 19 -4.70 -25.39 2.59
CA GLU A 19 -4.74 -24.36 3.62
C GLU A 19 -4.72 -22.94 3.06
N SER A 20 -4.54 -22.76 1.74
CA SER A 20 -4.46 -21.45 1.11
C SER A 20 -5.79 -20.71 1.15
N ALA A 21 -5.81 -19.50 1.71
CA ALA A 21 -6.96 -18.61 1.60
C ALA A 21 -6.65 -17.42 0.70
N LEU A 22 -7.43 -17.34 -0.38
CA LEU A 22 -7.61 -16.10 -1.12
C LEU A 22 -9.00 -15.59 -0.79
N VAL A 23 -9.09 -14.32 -0.39
CA VAL A 23 -10.39 -13.70 -0.20
C VAL A 23 -10.79 -13.14 -1.55
N LEU A 24 -11.84 -13.74 -2.12
CA LEU A 24 -12.60 -13.10 -3.17
C LEU A 24 -13.31 -11.91 -2.53
N LEU A 25 -12.79 -10.72 -2.79
CA LEU A 25 -13.52 -9.51 -2.44
C LEU A 25 -14.56 -9.30 -3.53
N PRO A 26 -15.87 -9.41 -3.20
CA PRO A 26 -16.90 -9.15 -4.18
C PRO A 26 -16.73 -7.73 -4.68
N GLY A 27 -16.91 -7.56 -6.00
CA GLY A 27 -17.05 -6.24 -6.55
C GLY A 27 -18.26 -5.55 -5.91
N GLY A 28 -18.24 -4.22 -5.90
CA GLY A 28 -19.30 -3.47 -5.25
C GLY A 28 -19.03 -1.98 -5.18
N LYS A 29 -20.07 -1.27 -4.74
CA LYS A 29 -20.06 0.16 -4.50
C LYS A 29 -19.94 0.42 -3.02
N PHE A 30 -19.07 1.33 -2.65
CA PHE A 30 -18.95 1.81 -1.27
C PHE A 30 -18.56 3.29 -1.27
N TRP A 31 -18.89 3.99 -0.18
CA TRP A 31 -18.48 5.37 0.02
C TRP A 31 -17.03 5.42 0.50
N MET A 32 -16.22 6.30 -0.09
CA MET A 32 -14.83 6.52 0.27
C MET A 32 -14.59 8.01 0.53
N GLY A 33 -13.74 8.29 1.52
CA GLY A 33 -13.48 9.64 2.03
C GLY A 33 -14.19 9.92 3.35
N THR A 34 -13.90 11.06 3.94
CA THR A 34 -14.50 11.59 5.18
C THR A 34 -14.72 13.10 5.05
N GLN A 35 -15.66 13.66 5.79
CA GLN A 35 -16.04 15.08 5.74
C GLN A 35 -16.43 15.61 7.13
N ALA A 36 -16.22 16.90 7.40
CA ALA A 36 -16.46 17.51 8.72
C ALA A 36 -17.61 18.53 8.71
N GLN A 37 -18.33 18.65 7.60
CA GLN A 37 -19.21 19.78 7.31
C GLN A 37 -20.68 19.46 7.59
N ASP A 38 -21.16 18.30 7.17
CA ASP A 38 -22.56 17.90 7.27
C ASP A 38 -22.72 16.68 8.18
N PRO A 39 -23.17 16.83 9.43
CA PRO A 39 -23.37 15.70 10.34
C PRO A 39 -24.46 14.71 9.90
N ALA A 40 -25.29 15.07 8.91
CA ALA A 40 -26.31 14.18 8.35
C ALA A 40 -25.83 13.43 7.09
N ALA A 41 -24.68 13.80 6.51
CA ALA A 41 -24.11 13.12 5.34
C ALA A 41 -23.21 11.94 5.74
N PRO A 42 -23.01 10.94 4.85
CA PRO A 42 -22.15 9.79 5.14
C PRO A 42 -20.74 10.21 5.53
N HIS A 43 -20.10 9.41 6.39
CA HIS A 43 -18.71 9.57 6.82
C HIS A 43 -18.40 10.96 7.39
N HIS A 44 -19.34 11.50 8.18
CA HIS A 44 -19.09 12.70 8.98
C HIS A 44 -18.12 12.40 10.12
N ASP A 45 -16.98 13.09 10.11
CA ASP A 45 -16.03 13.15 11.20
C ASP A 45 -15.65 14.62 11.44
N PRO A 46 -16.02 15.21 12.58
CA PRO A 46 -15.71 16.61 12.89
C PRO A 46 -14.19 16.88 13.02
N GLN A 47 -13.35 15.84 13.07
CA GLN A 47 -11.89 15.94 13.07
C GLN A 47 -11.24 15.60 11.72
N ALA A 48 -12.03 15.46 10.64
CA ALA A 48 -11.50 15.11 9.32
C ALA A 48 -10.38 16.07 8.88
N ALA A 49 -9.20 15.52 8.59
CA ALA A 49 -8.07 16.30 8.13
C ALA A 49 -8.29 16.83 6.70
N PRO A 50 -7.70 18.00 6.35
CA PRO A 50 -7.74 18.51 4.98
C PRO A 50 -7.19 17.47 3.99
N GLY A 51 -7.96 17.15 2.94
CA GLY A 51 -7.58 16.16 1.91
C GLY A 51 -8.16 14.75 2.09
N CYS A 52 -8.81 14.46 3.22
CA CYS A 52 -9.45 13.15 3.42
C CYS A 52 -10.87 13.03 2.81
N GLY A 53 -11.40 14.13 2.25
CA GLY A 53 -12.67 14.18 1.50
C GLY A 53 -12.46 14.62 0.04
N PRO A 54 -13.54 14.79 -0.74
CA PRO A 54 -14.93 14.64 -0.36
C PRO A 54 -15.34 13.16 -0.27
N VAL A 55 -16.43 12.91 0.44
CA VAL A 55 -17.11 11.61 0.45
C VAL A 55 -17.69 11.36 -0.95
N HIS A 56 -17.27 10.28 -1.60
CA HIS A 56 -17.73 9.91 -2.94
C HIS A 56 -17.84 8.39 -3.09
N GLU A 57 -18.66 7.94 -4.02
CA GLU A 57 -18.88 6.52 -4.26
C GLU A 57 -17.78 5.94 -5.15
N VAL A 58 -17.19 4.82 -4.72
CA VAL A 58 -16.17 4.06 -5.45
C VAL A 58 -16.75 2.73 -5.88
N SER A 59 -16.51 2.34 -7.13
CA SER A 59 -16.82 1.01 -7.65
C SER A 59 -15.53 0.20 -7.78
N LEU A 60 -15.52 -1.01 -7.20
CA LEU A 60 -14.46 -1.99 -7.40
C LEU A 60 -15.03 -3.20 -8.15
N GLU A 61 -14.29 -3.67 -9.15
CA GLU A 61 -14.49 -5.00 -9.73
C GLU A 61 -14.03 -6.07 -8.73
N LEU A 62 -14.55 -7.29 -8.86
CA LEU A 62 -14.12 -8.41 -8.02
C LEU A 62 -12.63 -8.66 -8.19
N PHE A 63 -11.94 -8.88 -7.07
CA PHE A 63 -10.52 -9.22 -7.10
C PHE A 63 -10.17 -10.16 -5.93
N PHE A 64 -9.15 -10.97 -6.14
CA PHE A 64 -8.57 -11.76 -5.07
C PHE A 64 -7.50 -10.93 -4.39
N CYS A 65 -7.64 -10.76 -3.07
CA CYS A 65 -6.51 -10.39 -2.24
C CYS A 65 -6.02 -11.64 -1.50
N ALA A 66 -4.71 -11.75 -1.35
CA ALA A 66 -4.18 -12.60 -0.31
C ALA A 66 -4.65 -12.02 1.02
N SER A 67 -5.48 -12.76 1.74
CA SER A 67 -5.95 -12.30 3.03
C SER A 67 -4.82 -12.35 4.02
N THR A 68 -4.49 -11.19 4.56
CA THR A 68 -3.79 -11.11 5.84
C THR A 68 -4.72 -10.52 6.88
N SER A 69 -4.74 -11.10 8.08
CA SER A 69 -5.39 -10.53 9.26
C SER A 69 -4.46 -9.61 10.04
N THR A 70 -3.23 -9.41 9.58
CA THR A 70 -2.20 -8.62 10.25
C THR A 70 -2.00 -7.26 9.55
N PRO A 71 -1.51 -6.23 10.27
CA PRO A 71 -1.25 -4.90 9.69
C PRO A 71 -0.39 -4.89 8.42
N TRP A 72 0.52 -5.85 8.26
CA TRP A 72 1.39 -6.03 7.08
C TRP A 72 1.26 -7.44 6.54
N SER A 73 1.51 -7.66 5.25
CA SER A 73 1.48 -9.02 4.66
C SER A 73 2.63 -9.90 5.14
N THR A 74 3.63 -9.28 5.78
CA THR A 74 4.83 -9.90 6.35
C THR A 74 4.68 -10.23 7.85
N GLY A 75 3.59 -9.81 8.50
CA GLY A 75 3.32 -10.10 9.91
C GLY A 75 2.55 -9.00 10.64
N ASP A 76 2.39 -9.16 11.96
CA ASP A 76 1.73 -8.20 12.86
C ASP A 76 2.69 -7.31 13.63
N ASN A 77 3.99 -7.47 13.40
CA ASN A 77 5.05 -6.68 13.99
C ASN A 77 5.82 -5.91 12.92
N ALA A 78 6.07 -4.63 13.16
CA ALA A 78 6.84 -3.77 12.26
C ALA A 78 8.26 -4.30 12.01
N ARG A 79 8.83 -5.06 12.96
CA ARG A 79 10.14 -5.73 12.80
C ARG A 79 10.16 -6.78 11.68
N SER A 80 9.01 -7.21 11.17
CA SER A 80 8.96 -8.01 9.94
C SER A 80 9.62 -7.29 8.76
N PHE A 81 9.70 -5.96 8.76
CA PHE A 81 10.34 -5.20 7.70
C PHE A 81 11.85 -5.30 7.60
N LEU A 82 12.53 -5.73 8.66
CA LEU A 82 14.00 -5.84 8.67
C LEU A 82 14.56 -6.71 7.54
N GLU A 83 13.74 -7.60 6.97
CA GLU A 83 14.11 -8.48 5.86
C GLU A 83 13.24 -8.30 4.60
N HIS A 84 12.19 -7.47 4.66
CA HIS A 84 11.12 -7.48 3.65
C HIS A 84 10.88 -6.13 2.96
N ALA A 85 11.47 -5.03 3.42
CA ALA A 85 11.11 -3.72 2.89
C ALA A 85 12.28 -2.72 2.88
N ASN A 86 12.24 -1.85 1.87
CA ASN A 86 13.00 -0.61 1.79
C ASN A 86 12.13 0.54 2.31
N LEU A 87 12.45 1.11 3.46
CA LEU A 87 11.68 2.16 4.14
C LEU A 87 12.61 3.25 4.68
N ALA A 88 12.06 4.27 5.32
CA ALA A 88 12.86 5.30 5.97
C ALA A 88 13.69 4.69 7.11
N ASP A 89 15.01 4.68 6.96
CA ASP A 89 15.90 3.87 7.81
C ASP A 89 17.18 4.61 8.24
N GLN A 90 18.12 3.89 8.87
CA GLN A 90 19.42 4.44 9.25
C GLN A 90 20.34 4.73 8.06
N ALA A 91 20.24 4.02 6.93
CA ALA A 91 21.05 4.31 5.74
C ALA A 91 20.71 5.69 5.16
N ALA A 92 19.42 5.99 5.01
CA ALA A 92 18.94 7.31 4.60
C ALA A 92 19.37 8.41 5.60
N LYS A 93 19.27 8.13 6.91
CA LYS A 93 19.71 9.06 7.96
C LYS A 93 21.19 9.41 7.83
N ARG A 94 22.07 8.41 7.62
CA ARG A 94 23.52 8.62 7.43
C ARG A 94 23.80 9.46 6.18
N ALA A 95 22.97 9.35 5.16
CA ALA A 95 23.05 10.17 3.95
C ALA A 95 22.45 11.58 4.12
N GLY A 96 21.92 11.92 5.31
CA GLY A 96 21.40 13.25 5.62
C GLY A 96 19.90 13.43 5.41
N ALA A 97 19.14 12.35 5.22
CA ALA A 97 17.69 12.44 5.06
C ALA A 97 17.00 12.99 6.34
N PRO A 98 16.14 14.02 6.23
CA PRO A 98 15.46 14.61 7.38
C PRO A 98 14.12 13.93 7.70
N TRP A 99 13.93 12.67 7.31
CA TRP A 99 12.62 12.01 7.37
C TRP A 99 12.23 11.60 8.79
N PRO A 100 11.11 12.12 9.36
CA PRO A 100 10.69 11.75 10.71
C PRO A 100 10.38 10.26 10.88
N ALA A 101 9.97 9.60 9.80
CA ALA A 101 9.59 8.19 9.76
C ALA A 101 10.71 7.22 10.16
N ILE A 102 11.99 7.63 10.07
CA ILE A 102 13.15 6.86 10.57
C ILE A 102 12.98 6.49 12.06
N ARG A 103 12.22 7.28 12.83
CA ARG A 103 11.96 7.04 14.25
C ARG A 103 10.96 5.92 14.52
N GLU A 104 10.19 5.48 13.51
CA GLU A 104 9.14 4.48 13.69
C GLU A 104 9.69 3.05 13.78
N LEU A 105 10.86 2.78 13.17
CA LEU A 105 11.59 1.52 13.30
C LEU A 105 13.09 1.80 13.41
N PRO A 106 13.59 2.27 14.57
CA PRO A 106 14.98 2.72 14.72
C PRO A 106 16.03 1.66 14.40
N GLU A 107 15.71 0.38 14.54
CA GLU A 107 16.57 -0.75 14.21
C GLU A 107 16.68 -1.08 12.71
N LEU A 108 15.84 -0.48 11.86
CA LEU A 108 15.89 -0.72 10.42
C LEU A 108 17.13 -0.06 9.81
N ASP A 109 17.89 -0.88 9.10
CA ASP A 109 19.01 -0.47 8.27
C ASP A 109 19.00 -1.38 7.04
N ASP A 110 18.29 -0.95 6.00
CA ASP A 110 18.06 -1.72 4.78
C ASP A 110 19.17 -1.49 3.72
N GLY A 111 20.12 -0.61 4.04
CA GLY A 111 21.27 -0.29 3.20
C GLY A 111 20.96 0.61 2.01
N CYS A 112 19.70 1.04 1.83
CA CYS A 112 19.24 1.83 0.70
C CYS A 112 18.98 3.28 1.12
N VAL A 113 19.52 4.25 0.37
CA VAL A 113 19.27 5.67 0.65
C VAL A 113 17.97 6.18 0.03
N LEU A 114 17.60 5.60 -1.12
CA LEU A 114 16.39 5.91 -1.89
C LEU A 114 15.77 4.57 -2.30
N THR A 115 15.45 4.38 -3.58
CA THR A 115 14.95 3.10 -4.09
C THR A 115 16.00 2.00 -4.05
N ALA A 116 15.49 0.77 -3.98
CA ALA A 116 16.27 -0.45 -4.13
C ALA A 116 15.99 -1.08 -5.49
N VAL A 117 16.88 -1.95 -5.96
CA VAL A 117 16.58 -2.86 -7.07
C VAL A 117 15.35 -3.69 -6.68
N VAL A 118 14.41 -3.84 -7.61
CA VAL A 118 13.18 -4.63 -7.39
C VAL A 118 13.58 -6.05 -6.98
N GLY A 119 12.99 -6.54 -5.88
CA GLY A 119 13.27 -7.87 -5.37
C GLY A 119 14.54 -8.05 -4.54
N SER A 120 15.15 -6.96 -4.09
CA SER A 120 16.26 -7.03 -3.13
C SER A 120 15.87 -7.59 -1.76
N PHE A 121 14.59 -7.56 -1.41
CA PHE A 121 14.07 -8.00 -0.12
C PHE A 121 13.18 -9.24 -0.25
N HIS A 122 12.97 -9.95 0.87
CA HIS A 122 12.16 -11.16 0.89
C HIS A 122 10.73 -10.86 0.41
N PRO A 123 10.15 -11.71 -0.46
CA PRO A 123 8.75 -11.57 -0.85
C PRO A 123 7.84 -11.80 0.36
N ASN A 124 6.64 -11.23 0.31
CA ASN A 124 5.60 -11.64 1.24
C ASN A 124 5.21 -13.12 1.02
N PRO A 125 4.42 -13.73 1.91
CA PRO A 125 4.00 -15.11 1.78
C PRO A 125 3.23 -15.45 0.49
N SER A 126 2.76 -14.46 -0.29
CA SER A 126 2.15 -14.64 -1.63
C SER A 126 3.14 -14.66 -2.79
N GLY A 127 4.44 -14.61 -2.50
CA GLY A 127 5.49 -14.46 -3.49
C GLY A 127 5.56 -13.05 -4.11
N LEU A 128 4.91 -12.04 -3.52
CA LEU A 128 4.95 -10.67 -4.04
C LEU A 128 6.05 -9.88 -3.34
N GLN A 129 6.97 -9.33 -4.12
CA GLN A 129 8.04 -8.47 -3.66
C GLN A 129 7.62 -7.00 -3.62
N ASP A 130 8.26 -6.21 -2.76
CA ASP A 130 8.09 -4.74 -2.69
C ASP A 130 6.64 -4.29 -2.48
N MET A 131 5.83 -5.12 -1.81
CA MET A 131 4.44 -4.76 -1.44
C MET A 131 4.38 -3.75 -0.29
N HIS A 132 5.51 -3.55 0.39
CA HIS A 132 5.70 -2.63 1.49
C HIS A 132 7.02 -1.88 1.27
N GLY A 133 6.98 -0.57 1.00
CA GLY A 133 8.15 0.26 0.76
C GLY A 133 8.64 0.27 -0.69
N ASN A 134 9.90 0.66 -0.87
CA ASN A 134 10.54 1.00 -2.14
C ASN A 134 9.85 2.19 -2.84
N VAL A 135 8.72 1.97 -3.49
CA VAL A 135 7.89 3.01 -4.09
C VAL A 135 6.42 2.78 -3.77
N ARG A 136 5.69 3.88 -3.62
CA ARG A 136 4.23 3.83 -3.50
C ARG A 136 3.64 3.42 -4.84
N GLU A 137 2.82 2.39 -4.83
CA GLU A 137 2.17 1.91 -6.06
C GLU A 137 0.90 2.71 -6.33
N VAL A 138 0.85 3.30 -7.52
CA VAL A 138 -0.27 4.08 -8.02
C VAL A 138 -1.36 3.13 -8.53
N GLY A 139 -2.47 3.07 -7.81
CA GLY A 139 -3.67 2.35 -8.18
C GLY A 139 -4.69 3.23 -8.90
N LYS A 140 -5.57 2.60 -9.68
CA LYS A 140 -6.67 3.30 -10.36
C LYS A 140 -7.80 3.61 -9.38
N LEU A 141 -7.89 4.87 -8.96
CA LEU A 141 -9.12 5.51 -8.51
C LEU A 141 -9.21 6.79 -9.32
N THR A 142 -10.15 6.91 -10.26
CA THR A 142 -10.22 8.12 -11.10
C THR A 142 -11.18 9.12 -10.50
N GLY A 143 -10.66 10.02 -9.67
CA GLY A 143 -11.31 11.28 -9.32
C GLY A 143 -10.61 12.44 -10.03
N LYS A 144 -11.35 13.45 -10.48
CA LYS A 144 -10.78 14.75 -10.83
C LYS A 144 -10.84 15.64 -9.60
N GLU A 145 -9.82 16.45 -9.35
CA GLU A 145 -9.99 17.57 -8.42
C GLU A 145 -11.18 18.44 -8.87
N ALA A 146 -11.82 19.14 -7.94
CA ALA A 146 -12.96 20.01 -8.23
C ALA A 146 -12.67 21.07 -9.33
N THR A 147 -11.39 21.38 -9.54
CA THR A 147 -10.90 22.34 -10.55
C THR A 147 -10.64 21.70 -11.93
N GLY A 148 -10.65 20.37 -12.03
CA GLY A 148 -10.41 19.60 -13.26
C GLY A 148 -8.97 19.58 -13.77
N ARG A 149 -8.01 20.15 -13.02
CA ARG A 149 -6.63 20.38 -13.48
C ARG A 149 -5.67 19.20 -13.27
N ALA A 150 -6.02 18.23 -12.43
CA ALA A 150 -5.17 17.09 -12.12
C ALA A 150 -5.96 15.85 -11.69
N HIS A 151 -5.32 14.70 -11.86
CA HIS A 151 -5.87 13.39 -11.52
C HIS A 151 -5.44 13.02 -10.10
N LEU A 152 -6.42 12.69 -9.25
CA LEU A 152 -6.15 12.05 -7.97
C LEU A 152 -5.98 10.56 -8.21
N TYR A 153 -4.93 9.98 -7.63
CA TYR A 153 -4.70 8.54 -7.63
C TYR A 153 -4.64 8.03 -6.21
N VAL A 154 -5.08 6.79 -6.00
CA VAL A 154 -4.80 6.14 -4.72
C VAL A 154 -3.43 5.51 -4.76
N THR A 155 -2.61 5.83 -3.76
CA THR A 155 -1.31 5.23 -3.54
C THR A 155 -1.36 4.24 -2.39
N ARG A 156 -0.52 3.21 -2.47
CA ARG A 156 -0.46 2.08 -1.52
C ARG A 156 0.99 1.62 -1.31
N GLY A 157 1.22 0.83 -0.27
CA GLY A 157 2.48 0.14 -0.03
C GLY A 157 3.55 0.96 0.72
N GLY A 158 3.49 2.29 0.65
CA GLY A 158 4.57 3.16 1.17
C GLY A 158 5.80 3.17 0.26
N CYS A 159 6.79 4.00 0.55
CA CYS A 159 8.05 4.13 -0.21
C CYS A 159 9.27 4.26 0.72
N TYR A 160 10.47 4.42 0.13
CA TYR A 160 11.75 4.56 0.84
C TYR A 160 11.82 5.72 1.86
N MET A 161 10.86 6.64 1.87
CA MET A 161 10.80 7.76 2.83
C MET A 161 9.67 7.63 3.86
N ASP A 162 8.92 6.53 3.81
CA ASP A 162 7.83 6.22 4.72
C ASP A 162 8.25 5.26 5.83
N GLY A 163 7.49 5.26 6.93
CA GLY A 163 7.64 4.32 8.03
C GLY A 163 6.60 3.20 7.99
N PRO A 164 6.69 2.23 8.92
CA PRO A 164 5.74 1.14 9.05
C PRO A 164 4.27 1.56 9.06
N SER A 165 3.94 2.72 9.63
CA SER A 165 2.56 3.22 9.74
C SER A 165 1.90 3.48 8.38
N LEU A 166 2.66 3.97 7.40
CA LEU A 166 2.21 4.28 6.04
C LEU A 166 2.42 3.09 5.08
N ALA A 167 3.30 2.16 5.43
CA ALA A 167 3.52 0.91 4.70
C ALA A 167 2.49 -0.20 5.04
N ARG A 168 1.44 0.08 5.82
CA ARG A 168 0.43 -0.94 6.19
C ARG A 168 -0.33 -1.48 4.99
N SER A 169 -0.67 -2.77 5.05
CA SER A 169 -1.50 -3.45 4.06
C SER A 169 -2.83 -2.76 3.82
N ALA A 170 -3.38 -2.00 4.77
CA ALA A 170 -4.65 -1.29 4.62
C ALA A 170 -4.50 0.22 4.32
N TYR A 171 -3.30 0.81 4.41
CA TYR A 171 -3.11 2.25 4.32
C TYR A 171 -3.38 2.78 2.90
N ARG A 172 -4.34 3.70 2.72
CA ARG A 172 -4.64 4.31 1.42
C ARG A 172 -4.49 5.82 1.51
N GLU A 173 -3.84 6.40 0.50
CA GLU A 173 -3.74 7.85 0.41
C GLU A 173 -4.09 8.31 -1.00
N ALA A 174 -4.99 9.29 -1.11
CA ALA A 174 -5.28 9.97 -2.35
C ALA A 174 -4.19 11.02 -2.59
N GLN A 175 -3.48 10.90 -3.70
CA GLN A 175 -2.35 11.75 -4.03
C GLN A 175 -2.62 12.44 -5.37
N LEU A 176 -2.33 13.74 -5.39
CA LEU A 176 -2.26 14.50 -6.62
C LEU A 176 -0.96 14.11 -7.31
N ILE A 177 -1.04 13.52 -8.50
CA ILE A 177 0.15 13.16 -9.27
C ILE A 177 0.07 13.90 -10.59
N ASP A 178 0.60 15.12 -10.59
CA ASP A 178 0.69 16.01 -11.75
C ASP A 178 2.14 16.15 -12.29
N ALA A 179 3.11 15.59 -11.58
CA ALA A 179 4.51 15.55 -11.94
C ALA A 179 5.14 14.18 -11.64
N LYS A 180 6.34 13.94 -12.21
CA LYS A 180 7.12 12.74 -11.93
C LYS A 180 7.87 12.92 -10.61
N GLU A 181 7.55 12.10 -9.63
CA GLU A 181 8.27 12.02 -8.36
C GLU A 181 8.88 10.63 -8.18
N GLY A 182 10.09 10.57 -7.59
CA GLY A 182 10.82 9.31 -7.42
C GLY A 182 10.17 8.32 -6.46
N MET A 183 9.17 8.77 -5.69
CA MET A 183 8.48 7.95 -4.69
C MET A 183 7.29 7.16 -5.24
N PHE A 184 6.85 7.43 -6.47
CA PHE A 184 5.69 6.78 -7.09
C PHE A 184 6.11 5.77 -8.17
N GLY A 185 5.47 4.60 -8.15
CA GLY A 185 5.66 3.53 -9.12
C GLY A 185 4.35 2.89 -9.55
N VAL A 186 4.46 1.86 -10.39
CA VAL A 186 3.31 1.09 -10.90
C VAL A 186 3.63 -0.39 -10.89
N ARG A 187 2.60 -1.20 -10.64
CA ARG A 187 2.63 -2.66 -10.82
C ARG A 187 1.57 -3.04 -11.85
N ALA A 188 2.00 -3.73 -12.90
CA ALA A 188 1.08 -4.21 -13.91
C ALA A 188 0.22 -5.35 -13.35
N VAL A 189 -1.07 -5.34 -13.69
CA VAL A 189 -2.01 -6.43 -13.40
C VAL A 189 -2.59 -6.94 -14.70
N ARG A 190 -2.78 -8.27 -14.79
CA ARG A 190 -3.44 -8.91 -15.93
C ARG A 190 -4.70 -9.61 -15.46
N GLY A 191 -5.81 -9.39 -16.15
CA GLY A 191 -7.00 -10.21 -15.97
C GLY A 191 -6.69 -11.66 -16.36
N VAL A 192 -7.24 -12.61 -15.62
CA VAL A 192 -7.17 -14.02 -15.96
C VAL A 192 -8.58 -14.42 -16.36
N GLU A 193 -8.80 -14.67 -17.65
CA GLU A 193 -10.05 -15.29 -18.12
C GLU A 193 -10.08 -16.74 -17.62
N ARG A 194 -11.26 -17.18 -17.20
CA ARG A 194 -11.52 -18.57 -16.79
C ARG A 194 -11.94 -19.42 -17.98
#